data_AF-A0A0H4VW46-F1
#
_entry.id   AF-A0A0H4VW46-F1
#
_cell.length_a   1.000
_cell.length_b   1.000
_cell.length_c   1.000
_cell.angle_alpha   90.00
_cell.angle_beta   90.00
_cell.angle_gamma   90.00
#
_symmetry.space_group_name_H-M   'P 1'
#
loop_
_entity.id
_entity.type
_entity.pdbx_description
1 polymer ?
#
loop_
_entity_poly.entity_id
_entity_poly.type
_entity_poly.pdbx_seq_one_letter_code
_entity_poly.pdbx_strand_id
1 'polypeptide(L)'
;MTAPYKSTPQFTENSLPDALRNAHNTKEGVWGLLVVEEGTVRLVFHDPARTIHVRPDQPAVIPPQAIHHVEIDGPMRMHVEFYQSEPSPPVA
;
A
#
# COMPACT_ATOMS: atom_id res chain seq x y z
N MET A 1 -10.53 -15.33 2.50
CA MET A 1 -9.63 -14.19 2.72
C MET A 1 -8.51 -14.68 3.62
N THR A 2 -7.26 -14.55 3.20
CA THR A 2 -6.13 -14.71 4.12
C THR A 2 -6.13 -13.53 5.09
N ALA A 3 -5.73 -13.76 6.34
CA ALA A 3 -5.63 -12.68 7.34
C ALA A 3 -4.23 -12.07 7.29
N PRO A 4 -4.08 -10.75 7.53
CA PRO A 4 -2.76 -10.15 7.62
C PRO A 4 -2.02 -10.67 8.84
N TYR A 5 -0.74 -10.99 8.71
CA TYR A 5 0.10 -11.39 9.85
C TYR A 5 0.71 -10.19 10.58
N LYS A 6 0.71 -9.02 9.92
CA LYS A 6 1.20 -7.75 10.46
C LYS A 6 0.50 -6.58 9.77
N SER A 7 0.35 -5.47 10.48
CA SER A 7 -0.02 -4.17 9.90
C SER A 7 0.94 -3.09 10.41
N THR A 8 1.10 -2.02 9.65
CA THR A 8 1.74 -0.79 10.13
C THR A 8 0.82 -0.03 11.10
N PRO A 9 1.33 0.92 11.89
CA PRO A 9 0.51 2.00 12.39
C PRO A 9 -0.17 2.76 11.25
N GLN A 10 -1.18 3.52 11.60
CA GLN A 10 -1.84 4.43 10.68
C GLN A 10 -0.95 5.67 10.42
N PHE A 11 -0.88 6.09 9.17
CA PHE A 11 -0.18 7.29 8.73
C PHE A 11 -1.15 8.31 8.17
N THR A 12 -0.75 9.57 8.25
CA THR A 12 -1.40 10.71 7.60
C THR A 12 -0.43 11.40 6.65
N GLU A 13 -0.88 12.45 5.96
CA GLU A 13 -0.03 13.27 5.09
C GLU A 13 1.19 13.87 5.81
N ASN A 14 1.10 14.02 7.15
CA ASN A 14 2.15 14.62 7.98
C ASN A 14 3.04 13.57 8.67
N SER A 15 2.65 12.29 8.67
CA SER A 15 3.36 11.24 9.42
C SER A 15 3.83 10.06 8.57
N LEU A 16 3.53 10.06 7.26
CA LEU A 16 4.02 9.02 6.35
C LEU A 16 5.56 9.07 6.28
N PRO A 17 6.27 8.00 6.69
CA PRO A 17 7.71 8.00 6.73
C PRO A 17 8.32 8.04 5.33
N ASP A 18 9.48 8.70 5.19
CA ASP A 18 10.20 8.80 3.92
C ASP A 18 10.54 7.43 3.31
N ALA A 19 10.67 6.39 4.13
CA ALA A 19 10.87 5.03 3.64
C ALA A 19 9.74 4.54 2.72
N LEU A 20 8.48 4.94 2.98
CA LEU A 20 7.34 4.61 2.14
C LEU A 20 7.18 5.56 0.94
N ARG A 21 7.75 6.77 1.04
CA ARG A 21 7.72 7.81 0.00
C ARG A 21 8.81 7.61 -1.06
N ASN A 22 9.87 6.89 -0.71
CA ASN A 22 10.95 6.53 -1.63
C ASN A 22 10.78 5.10 -2.16
N ALA A 23 11.48 4.79 -3.25
CA ALA A 23 11.46 3.47 -3.86
C ALA A 23 11.91 2.39 -2.86
N HIS A 24 11.05 1.40 -2.64
CA HIS A 24 11.30 0.27 -1.77
C HIS A 24 10.51 -0.95 -2.26
N ASN A 25 10.64 -2.08 -1.57
CA ASN A 25 9.87 -3.28 -1.85
C ASN A 25 9.60 -4.11 -0.58
N THR A 26 8.71 -5.08 -0.71
CA THR A 26 8.54 -6.14 0.29
C THR A 26 9.53 -7.29 0.02
N LYS A 27 9.73 -8.15 1.02
CA LYS A 27 10.54 -9.36 0.87
C LYS A 27 9.88 -10.38 -0.07
N GLU A 28 10.65 -11.34 -0.55
CA GLU A 28 10.13 -12.52 -1.24
C GLU A 28 9.03 -13.21 -0.41
N GLY A 29 7.95 -13.62 -1.08
CA GLY A 29 6.80 -14.24 -0.44
C GLY A 29 5.93 -13.31 0.42
N VAL A 30 6.28 -12.02 0.56
CA VAL A 30 5.52 -11.05 1.35
C VAL A 30 4.70 -10.15 0.45
N TRP A 31 3.39 -10.25 0.57
CA TRP A 31 2.43 -9.38 -0.11
C TRP A 31 2.08 -8.20 0.77
N GLY A 32 1.95 -7.02 0.17
CA GLY A 32 1.39 -5.83 0.82
C GLY A 32 -0.04 -5.57 0.35
N LEU A 33 -0.88 -5.02 1.21
CA LEU A 33 -2.14 -4.38 0.84
C LEU A 33 -2.11 -2.96 1.38
N LEU A 34 -2.12 -1.98 0.47
CA LEU A 34 -2.24 -0.58 0.82
C LEU A 34 -3.72 -0.24 1.03
N VAL A 35 -4.07 0.09 2.26
CA VAL A 35 -5.44 0.44 2.67
C VAL A 35 -5.48 1.92 2.98
N VAL A 36 -6.40 2.63 2.34
CA VAL A 36 -6.72 4.02 2.64
C VAL A 36 -8.02 4.01 3.45
N GLU A 37 -8.08 4.76 4.53
CA GLU A 37 -9.27 4.92 5.35
C GLU A 37 -9.99 6.23 5.00
N GLU A 38 -9.23 7.28 4.68
CA GLU A 38 -9.72 8.59 4.27
C GLU A 38 -8.80 9.20 3.20
N GLY A 39 -9.39 9.96 2.27
CA GLY A 39 -8.64 10.67 1.23
C GLY A 39 -8.20 9.75 0.09
N THR A 40 -7.02 10.01 -0.47
CA THR A 40 -6.43 9.27 -1.59
C THR A 40 -4.91 9.32 -1.48
N VAL A 41 -4.24 8.31 -2.04
CA VAL A 41 -2.79 8.32 -2.29
C VAL A 41 -2.50 7.73 -3.66
N ARG A 42 -1.33 8.01 -4.21
CA ARG A 42 -0.84 7.34 -5.42
C ARG A 42 0.20 6.28 -5.05
N LEU A 43 -0.07 5.04 -5.44
CA LEU A 43 0.89 3.94 -5.37
C LEU A 43 1.56 3.78 -6.73
N VAL A 44 2.87 4.04 -6.80
CA VAL A 44 3.64 4.06 -8.05
C VAL A 44 4.59 2.88 -8.08
N PHE A 45 4.35 1.95 -9.01
CA PHE A 45 5.24 0.82 -9.31
C PHE A 45 6.24 1.21 -10.40
N HIS A 46 7.47 0.72 -10.28
CA HIS A 46 8.57 1.07 -11.18
C HIS A 46 8.76 0.07 -12.31
N ASP A 47 8.49 -1.22 -12.07
CA ASP A 47 8.64 -2.28 -13.07
C ASP A 47 7.57 -3.39 -12.94
N PRO A 48 6.65 -3.54 -13.91
CA PRO A 48 6.38 -2.58 -14.99
C PRO A 48 5.84 -1.26 -14.41
N ALA A 49 6.23 -0.14 -15.04
CA ALA A 49 5.82 1.19 -14.61
C ALA A 49 4.30 1.36 -14.66
N ARG A 50 3.67 1.64 -13.52
CA ARG A 50 2.24 1.94 -13.43
C ARG A 50 1.92 2.68 -12.14
N THR A 51 0.82 3.42 -12.14
CA THR A 51 0.32 4.15 -10.97
C THR A 51 -1.12 3.76 -10.66
N ILE A 52 -1.42 3.56 -9.39
CA ILE A 52 -2.76 3.25 -8.89
C ILE A 52 -3.18 4.36 -7.91
N HIS A 53 -4.35 4.94 -8.12
CA HIS A 53 -4.99 5.79 -7.11
C HIS A 53 -5.69 4.89 -6.10
N VAL A 54 -5.24 4.94 -4.86
CA VAL A 54 -5.77 4.10 -3.78
C VAL A 54 -6.73 4.94 -2.96
N ARG A 55 -7.93 4.41 -2.77
CA ARG A 55 -9.06 5.09 -2.10
C ARG A 55 -9.70 4.13 -1.08
N PRO A 56 -10.56 4.62 -0.16
CA PRO A 56 -11.18 3.75 0.85
C PRO A 56 -11.97 2.57 0.32
N ASP A 57 -12.57 2.71 -0.85
CA ASP A 57 -13.32 1.67 -1.55
C ASP A 57 -12.44 0.79 -2.45
N GLN A 58 -11.17 1.14 -2.64
CA GLN A 58 -10.28 0.51 -3.61
C GLN A 58 -8.86 0.37 -3.04
N PRO A 59 -8.64 -0.55 -2.09
CA PRO A 59 -7.30 -0.88 -1.61
C PRO A 59 -6.46 -1.53 -2.72
N ALA A 60 -5.14 -1.39 -2.64
CA ALA A 60 -4.24 -1.83 -3.71
C ALA A 60 -3.27 -2.92 -3.25
N VAL A 61 -3.23 -4.02 -4.01
CA VAL A 61 -2.31 -5.14 -3.78
C VAL A 61 -0.90 -4.77 -4.27
N ILE A 62 0.08 -5.06 -3.44
CA ILE A 62 1.52 -4.91 -3.71
C ILE A 62 2.14 -6.32 -3.78
N PRO A 63 2.56 -6.78 -4.96
CA PRO A 63 3.21 -8.08 -5.12
C PRO A 63 4.57 -8.14 -4.41
N PRO A 64 5.04 -9.34 -4.03
CA PRO A 64 6.38 -9.54 -3.46
C PRO A 64 7.45 -8.93 -4.35
N GLN A 65 8.43 -8.26 -3.73
CA GLN A 65 9.61 -7.69 -4.39
C GLN A 65 9.36 -6.60 -5.44
N ALA A 66 8.09 -6.27 -5.73
CA ALA A 66 7.76 -5.18 -6.65
C ALA A 66 8.28 -3.85 -6.11
N ILE A 67 9.08 -3.13 -6.90
CA ILE A 67 9.63 -1.82 -6.52
C ILE A 67 8.53 -0.78 -6.67
N HIS A 68 8.20 -0.10 -5.57
CA HIS A 68 7.14 0.88 -5.52
C HIS A 68 7.41 1.98 -4.50
N HIS A 69 6.56 3.00 -4.49
CA HIS A 69 6.50 4.03 -3.45
C HIS A 69 5.10 4.67 -3.41
N VAL A 70 4.84 5.43 -2.33
CA VAL A 70 3.60 6.15 -2.11
C VAL A 70 3.83 7.65 -2.25
N GLU A 71 3.04 8.29 -3.12
CA GLU A 71 2.97 9.75 -3.20
C GLU A 71 1.70 10.25 -2.51
N ILE A 72 1.84 11.38 -1.82
CA ILE A 72 0.74 12.09 -1.15
C ILE A 72 0.24 13.18 -2.10
N ASP A 73 -1.06 13.23 -2.36
CA ASP A 73 -1.71 14.25 -3.20
C ASP A 73 -2.74 15.12 -2.44
N GLY A 74 -2.94 14.87 -1.15
CA GLY A 74 -3.80 15.64 -0.26
C GLY A 74 -3.87 15.04 1.15
N PRO A 75 -4.78 15.54 2.00
CA PRO A 75 -5.06 14.94 3.30
C PRO A 75 -5.47 13.48 3.13
N MET A 76 -4.88 12.59 3.94
CA MET A 76 -5.09 11.16 3.80
C MET A 76 -4.91 10.43 5.12
N ARG A 77 -5.44 9.21 5.19
CA ARG A 77 -5.24 8.27 6.29
C ARG A 77 -5.05 6.89 5.71
N MET A 78 -3.92 6.24 5.97
CA MET A 78 -3.61 4.93 5.40
C MET A 78 -2.83 4.02 6.35
N HIS A 79 -2.82 2.73 6.05
CA HIS A 79 -1.89 1.76 6.62
C HIS A 79 -1.54 0.69 5.58
N VAL A 80 -0.51 -0.10 5.86
CA VAL A 80 -0.11 -1.24 5.02
C VAL A 80 -0.26 -2.53 5.81
N GLU A 81 -1.01 -3.46 5.25
CA GLU A 81 -1.15 -4.81 5.77
C GLU A 81 -0.21 -5.77 5.04
N PHE A 82 0.30 -6.77 5.75
CA PHE A 82 1.25 -7.74 5.20
C PHE A 82 0.70 -9.17 5.29
N TYR A 83 0.85 -9.89 4.19
CA TYR A 83 0.28 -11.23 3.98
C TYR A 83 1.34 -12.22 3.49
N GLN A 84 1.14 -13.51 3.77
CA GLN A 84 1.98 -14.62 3.28
C GLN A 84 1.50 -15.19 1.93
N SER A 85 0.37 -14.71 1.44
CA SER A 85 -0.21 -15.05 0.13
C SER A 85 -1.00 -13.85 -0.39
N GLU A 86 -1.34 -13.86 -1.67
CA GLU A 86 -2.07 -12.76 -2.31
C GLU A 86 -3.36 -12.45 -1.54
N PRO A 87 -3.52 -11.23 -0.98
CA PRO A 87 -4.75 -10.84 -0.35
C PRO A 87 -5.82 -10.66 -1.41
N SER A 88 -7.02 -11.19 -1.15
CA SER A 88 -8.21 -10.79 -1.90
C SER A 88 -8.77 -9.55 -1.22
N PRO A 89 -8.57 -8.34 -1.75
CA PRO A 89 -9.23 -7.16 -1.20
C PRO A 89 -10.74 -7.40 -1.20
N PRO A 90 -11.47 -6.95 -0.16
CA PRO A 90 -12.92 -7.08 -0.14
C PRO A 90 -13.46 -6.40 -1.40
N VAL A 91 -14.25 -7.15 -2.17
CA VAL A 91 -15.06 -6.59 -3.26
C VAL A 91 -16.04 -5.66 -2.56
N ALA A 92 -15.99 -4.37 -2.88
CA ALA A 92 -16.96 -3.39 -2.39
C ALA A 92 -18.40 -3.81 -2.72
#